data_AF-A0A7S2K217-F1
#
_entry.id   AF-A0A7S2K217-F1
#
_cell.length_a   1.000
_cell.length_b   1.000
_cell.length_c   1.000
_cell.angle_alpha   90.00
_cell.angle_beta   90.00
_cell.angle_gamma   90.00
#
_symmetry.space_group_name_H-M   'P 1'
#
loop_
_entity.id
_entity.type
_entity.pdbx_description
1 polymer ?
#
loop_
_entity_poly.entity_id
_entity_poly.type
_entity_poly.pdbx_seq_one_letter_code
_entity_poly.pdbx_strand_id
1 'polypeptide(L)'
;GVLPSQFLEAKAKDDRRVVYRHYPVRDAKQDLILGKTRPYEPPTNCWSLGLKRNMAVALASGDVIAHFDDDDLYAACYLDFMFQKLQEQVPQADGPGGLAATAAIVTLAEWHCFDFGAGRFWHINPKTDPNVLESWRDEMCYGYGFSYVYTRKAWKVQAFPDTEDCEDDVFMGRLRRQPNVRVGLVKLPSLESGLVAHSYHGNNTGICEFRGTKRLGTVCEPFGFEGAMQIVASTRRKVPNLRSAPPA
;
A
#
# COMPACT_ATOMS: atom_id res chain seq x y z
N GLY A 1 1.09 17.30 -6.62
CA GLY A 1 0.50 18.53 -6.02
C GLY A 1 1.59 19.57 -5.81
N VAL A 2 1.28 20.68 -5.12
CA VAL A 2 2.34 21.59 -4.61
C VAL A 2 3.06 20.88 -3.47
N LEU A 3 4.39 20.90 -3.47
CA LEU A 3 5.23 20.36 -2.41
C LEU A 3 5.98 21.53 -1.74
N PRO A 4 6.02 21.61 -0.40
CA PRO A 4 5.35 20.72 0.58
C PRO A 4 3.82 20.85 0.59
N SER A 5 3.13 19.87 1.19
CA SER A 5 1.67 19.82 1.29
C SER A 5 1.15 20.83 2.31
N GLN A 6 0.52 21.90 1.82
CA GLN A 6 -0.10 22.93 2.67
C GLN A 6 -1.14 22.35 3.65
N PHE A 7 -1.89 21.33 3.22
CA PHE A 7 -2.88 20.66 4.07
C PHE A 7 -2.22 19.96 5.26
N LEU A 8 -1.18 19.15 5.01
CA LEU A 8 -0.49 18.42 6.07
C LEU A 8 0.29 19.36 6.99
N GLU A 9 0.84 20.45 6.45
CA GLU A 9 1.46 21.51 7.25
C GLU A 9 0.47 22.18 8.19
N ALA A 10 -0.74 22.52 7.71
CA ALA A 10 -1.79 23.08 8.55
C ALA A 10 -2.23 22.05 9.61
N LYS A 11 -2.45 20.79 9.23
CA LYS A 11 -2.84 19.73 10.17
C LYS A 11 -1.79 19.46 11.25
N ALA A 12 -0.51 19.47 10.91
CA ALA A 12 0.57 19.29 11.89
C ALA A 12 0.70 20.46 12.87
N LYS A 13 0.22 21.67 12.51
CA LYS A 13 0.14 22.81 13.43
C LYS A 13 -1.03 22.68 14.41
N ASP A 14 -2.17 22.18 13.92
CA ASP A 14 -3.41 22.09 14.69
C ASP A 14 -3.51 20.82 15.55
N ASP A 15 -2.91 19.71 15.11
CA ASP A 15 -2.97 18.42 15.78
C ASP A 15 -1.55 17.89 16.08
N ARG A 16 -1.17 17.91 17.36
CA ARG A 16 0.16 17.44 17.83
C ARG A 16 0.41 15.96 17.58
N ARG A 17 -0.64 15.17 17.29
CA ARG A 17 -0.52 13.76 16.92
C ARG A 17 -0.04 13.59 15.47
N VAL A 18 -0.20 14.61 14.64
CA VAL A 18 0.24 14.63 13.24
C VAL A 18 1.63 15.22 13.16
N VAL A 19 2.61 14.39 12.79
CA VAL A 19 3.97 14.85 12.51
C VAL A 19 4.19 14.84 11.01
N TYR A 20 4.28 16.02 10.41
CA TYR A 20 4.62 16.16 8.99
C TYR A 20 6.11 16.47 8.81
N ARG A 21 6.73 15.77 7.86
CA ARG A 21 8.12 15.96 7.42
C ARG A 21 8.14 15.87 5.90
N HIS A 22 8.79 16.83 5.25
CA HIS A 22 9.01 16.84 3.81
C HIS A 22 10.51 16.89 3.55
N TYR A 23 11.00 15.99 2.69
CA TYR A 23 12.39 15.92 2.28
C TYR A 23 12.45 16.25 0.79
N PRO A 24 13.23 17.26 0.35
CA PRO A 24 13.36 17.63 -1.06
C PRO A 24 14.32 16.67 -1.77
N VAL A 25 13.96 15.39 -1.82
CA VAL A 25 14.73 14.31 -2.45
C VAL A 25 14.04 13.88 -3.74
N ARG A 26 14.81 13.39 -4.70
CA ARG A 26 14.25 12.82 -5.92
C ARG A 26 13.92 11.35 -5.69
N ASP A 27 12.95 10.85 -6.44
CA ASP A 27 12.72 9.42 -6.51
C ASP A 27 13.91 8.75 -7.18
N ALA A 28 14.32 7.63 -6.61
CA ALA A 28 15.08 6.63 -7.33
C ALA A 28 14.37 6.25 -8.63
N LYS A 29 15.15 5.93 -9.65
CA LYS A 29 14.62 5.33 -10.88
C LYS A 29 15.44 4.11 -11.18
N GLN A 30 14.80 2.95 -11.18
CA GLN A 30 15.43 1.72 -11.62
C GLN A 30 15.18 1.61 -13.13
N ASP A 31 16.22 1.78 -13.95
CA ASP A 31 16.12 1.57 -15.39
C ASP A 31 15.90 0.07 -15.65
N LEU A 32 14.65 -0.33 -15.91
CA LEU A 32 14.33 -1.68 -16.40
C LEU A 32 14.78 -1.83 -17.86
N ILE A 33 16.08 -2.04 -18.08
CA ILE A 33 16.60 -2.41 -19.40
C ILE A 33 16.50 -3.94 -19.54
N LEU A 34 15.49 -4.40 -20.28
CA LEU A 34 15.45 -5.73 -20.93
C LEU A 34 15.87 -6.91 -20.03
N GLY A 35 15.19 -7.07 -18.88
CA GLY A 35 15.29 -8.29 -18.07
C GLY A 35 16.66 -8.53 -17.41
N LYS A 36 17.56 -7.55 -17.37
CA LYS A 36 18.81 -7.60 -16.60
C LYS A 36 18.80 -6.50 -15.56
N THR A 37 18.70 -6.88 -14.29
CA THR A 37 18.93 -5.98 -13.16
C THR A 37 20.42 -5.60 -13.15
N ARG A 38 20.75 -4.35 -13.49
CA ARG A 38 22.03 -3.78 -13.04
C ARG A 38 21.95 -3.58 -11.53
N PRO A 39 23.08 -3.67 -10.79
CA PRO A 39 23.16 -3.17 -9.44
C PRO A 39 22.66 -1.72 -9.42
N TYR A 40 21.62 -1.46 -8.63
CA TYR A 40 21.08 -0.13 -8.47
C TYR A 40 22.06 0.70 -7.62
N GLU A 41 22.74 1.65 -8.26
CA GLU A 41 23.49 2.71 -7.55
C GLU A 41 22.67 4.00 -7.62
N PRO A 42 21.92 4.36 -6.57
CA PRO A 42 21.18 5.60 -6.55
C PRO A 42 22.15 6.77 -6.78
N PRO A 43 21.83 7.73 -7.66
CA PRO A 43 22.49 9.03 -7.66
C PRO A 43 22.48 9.61 -6.24
N THR A 44 23.49 10.40 -5.88
CA THR A 44 23.74 10.93 -4.52
C THR A 44 22.63 11.81 -3.92
N ASN A 45 21.47 11.93 -4.57
CA ASN A 45 20.28 12.64 -4.09
C ASN A 45 18.93 11.98 -4.48
N CYS A 46 18.94 10.67 -4.74
CA CYS A 46 17.74 9.89 -5.01
C CYS A 46 17.48 8.89 -3.88
N TRP A 47 16.25 8.82 -3.39
CA TRP A 47 15.85 7.84 -2.38
C TRP A 47 14.97 6.77 -3.01
N SER A 48 15.29 5.52 -2.71
CA SER A 48 14.44 4.39 -3.06
C SER A 48 13.15 4.38 -2.24
N LEU A 49 12.11 3.72 -2.74
CA LEU A 49 10.86 3.52 -2.02
C LEU A 49 11.10 2.78 -0.70
N GLY A 50 11.96 1.76 -0.70
CA GLY A 50 12.33 1.04 0.52
C GLY A 50 13.06 1.91 1.54
N LEU A 51 13.96 2.79 1.10
CA LEU A 51 14.60 3.77 1.98
C LEU A 51 13.59 4.75 2.57
N LYS A 52 12.69 5.30 1.75
CA LYS A 52 11.62 6.20 2.22
C LYS A 52 10.73 5.52 3.27
N ARG A 53 10.29 4.28 3.02
CA ARG A 53 9.50 3.48 3.97
C ARG A 53 10.27 3.27 5.28
N ASN A 54 11.55 2.89 5.23
CA ASN A 54 12.38 2.72 6.43
C ASN A 54 12.58 4.02 7.21
N MET A 55 12.80 5.15 6.54
CA MET A 55 12.93 6.47 7.17
C MET A 55 11.62 6.86 7.88
N ALA A 56 10.47 6.66 7.24
CA ALA A 56 9.17 6.91 7.83
C ALA A 56 8.95 6.06 9.10
N VAL A 57 9.28 4.77 9.06
CA VAL A 57 9.18 3.88 10.22
C VAL A 57 10.12 4.30 11.36
N ALA A 58 11.35 4.68 11.03
CA ALA A 58 12.34 5.12 12.01
C ALA A 58 11.90 6.41 12.74
N LEU A 59 11.21 7.31 12.03
CA LEU A 59 10.70 8.58 12.57
C LEU A 59 9.37 8.41 13.32
N ALA A 60 8.57 7.40 12.97
CA ALA A 60 7.33 7.11 13.68
C ALA A 60 7.61 6.71 15.14
N SER A 61 6.72 7.04 16.07
CA SER A 61 6.81 6.66 17.49
C SER A 61 5.90 5.48 17.88
N GLY A 62 4.88 5.16 17.08
CA GLY A 62 3.90 4.12 17.39
C GLY A 62 4.44 2.69 17.31
N ASP A 63 3.84 1.76 18.07
CA ASP A 63 4.16 0.33 18.00
C ASP A 63 3.53 -0.38 16.79
N VAL A 64 2.57 0.25 16.15
CA VAL A 64 1.93 -0.21 14.91
C VAL A 64 2.19 0.80 13.81
N ILE A 65 2.50 0.27 12.63
CA ILE A 65 2.74 1.00 11.40
C ILE A 65 1.69 0.59 10.38
N ALA A 66 1.15 1.56 9.66
CA ALA A 66 0.32 1.36 8.48
C ALA A 66 0.87 2.23 7.35
N HIS A 67 1.01 1.66 6.16
CA HIS A 67 1.42 2.41 4.96
C HIS A 67 0.20 2.88 4.18
N PHE A 68 0.34 4.05 3.58
CA PHE A 68 -0.65 4.66 2.70
C PHE A 68 0.08 5.17 1.47
N ASP A 69 -0.32 4.70 0.30
CA ASP A 69 0.11 5.31 -0.95
C ASP A 69 -0.70 6.60 -1.15
N ASP A 70 -0.05 7.64 -1.69
CA ASP A 70 -0.61 9.01 -1.69
C ASP A 70 -1.62 9.27 -2.81
N ASP A 71 -1.75 8.32 -3.74
CA ASP A 71 -2.71 8.28 -4.83
C ASP A 71 -3.86 7.27 -4.63
N ASP A 72 -3.78 6.43 -3.59
CA ASP A 72 -4.80 5.43 -3.27
C ASP A 72 -6.01 5.97 -2.49
N LEU A 73 -7.13 5.27 -2.59
CA LEU A 73 -8.34 5.59 -1.85
C LEU A 73 -8.53 4.63 -0.69
N TYR A 74 -8.77 5.15 0.51
CA TYR A 74 -9.03 4.36 1.71
C TYR A 74 -10.37 4.75 2.31
N ALA A 75 -11.20 3.76 2.64
CA ALA A 75 -12.45 3.99 3.35
C ALA A 75 -12.19 4.50 4.77
N ALA A 76 -13.12 5.28 5.33
CA ALA A 76 -12.92 5.91 6.64
C ALA A 76 -12.65 4.90 7.78
N CYS A 77 -13.23 3.70 7.70
CA CYS A 77 -13.05 2.62 8.67
C CYS A 77 -11.86 1.68 8.36
N TYR A 78 -11.05 1.98 7.33
CA TYR A 78 -9.98 1.11 6.86
C TYR A 78 -8.98 0.77 7.97
N LEU A 79 -8.48 1.80 8.67
CA LEU A 79 -7.48 1.61 9.72
C LEU A 79 -8.03 0.82 10.91
N ASP A 80 -9.22 1.15 11.38
CA ASP A 80 -9.85 0.47 12.50
C ASP A 80 -10.01 -1.03 12.19
N PHE A 81 -10.48 -1.33 10.97
CA PHE A 81 -10.63 -2.71 10.52
C PHE A 81 -9.29 -3.45 10.43
N MET A 82 -8.29 -2.89 9.74
CA MET A 82 -7.00 -3.55 9.57
C MET A 82 -6.25 -3.68 10.90
N PHE A 83 -6.40 -2.72 11.81
CA PHE A 83 -5.85 -2.78 13.15
C PHE A 83 -6.48 -3.93 13.97
N GLN A 84 -7.81 -4.08 13.93
CA GLN A 84 -8.47 -5.22 14.57
C GLN A 84 -7.94 -6.56 14.03
N LYS A 85 -7.75 -6.65 12.71
CA LYS A 85 -7.15 -7.85 12.09
C LYS A 85 -5.71 -8.11 12.50
N LEU A 86 -4.92 -7.07 12.70
CA LEU A 86 -3.59 -7.21 13.29
C LEU A 86 -3.66 -7.71 14.73
N GLN A 87 -4.59 -7.20 15.54
CA GLN A 87 -4.77 -7.64 16.93
C GLN A 87 -5.18 -9.11 17.03
N GLU A 88 -5.99 -9.62 16.09
CA GLU A 88 -6.33 -11.05 16.00
C GLU A 88 -5.09 -11.94 15.78
N GLN A 89 -4.01 -11.41 15.20
CA GLN A 89 -2.75 -12.13 15.05
C GLN A 89 -1.94 -12.14 16.36
N VAL A 90 -2.20 -11.27 17.32
CA VAL A 90 -1.40 -11.15 18.53
C VAL A 90 -2.00 -12.02 19.64
N PRO A 91 -1.22 -12.86 20.34
CA PRO A 91 -1.72 -13.60 21.48
C PRO A 91 -2.29 -12.67 22.54
N GLN A 92 -3.49 -12.99 23.03
CA GLN A 92 -4.02 -12.38 24.24
C GLN A 92 -3.14 -12.85 25.40
N ALA A 93 -2.38 -11.94 26.00
CA ALA A 93 -1.49 -12.26 27.12
C ALA A 93 -1.92 -11.44 28.34
N ASP A 94 -2.04 -12.11 29.50
CA ASP A 94 -2.30 -11.49 30.81
C ASP A 94 -1.04 -10.78 31.39
N GLY A 95 -0.27 -10.09 30.54
CA GLY A 95 1.00 -9.44 30.86
C GLY A 95 1.52 -8.56 29.72
N PRO A 96 2.76 -8.05 29.75
CA PRO A 96 3.28 -7.07 28.77
C PRO A 96 3.48 -7.61 27.33
N GLY A 97 2.85 -8.74 26.97
CA GLY A 97 2.98 -9.47 25.71
C GLY A 97 2.12 -9.00 24.53
N GLY A 98 1.69 -7.74 24.51
CA GLY A 98 0.80 -7.18 23.47
C GLY A 98 1.47 -6.89 22.12
N LEU A 99 0.90 -5.94 21.36
CA LEU A 99 1.35 -5.55 20.01
C LEU A 99 2.85 -5.18 19.96
N ALA A 100 3.39 -4.50 20.98
CA ALA A 100 4.79 -4.11 21.03
C ALA A 100 5.76 -5.32 21.15
N ALA A 101 5.29 -6.42 21.77
CA ALA A 101 6.09 -7.60 22.03
C ALA A 101 5.95 -8.69 20.96
N THR A 102 5.01 -8.55 20.03
CA THR A 102 4.75 -9.55 18.98
C THR A 102 5.18 -9.04 17.62
N ALA A 103 5.94 -9.83 16.86
CA ALA A 103 6.18 -9.54 15.46
C ALA A 103 4.99 -10.07 14.64
N ALA A 104 4.15 -9.15 14.17
CA ALA A 104 2.99 -9.47 13.33
C ALA A 104 2.83 -8.46 12.20
N ILE A 105 2.25 -8.93 11.10
CA ILE A 105 1.84 -8.16 9.92
C ILE A 105 0.53 -8.73 9.38
N VAL A 106 -0.34 -7.84 8.90
CA VAL A 106 -1.51 -8.19 8.10
C VAL A 106 -1.50 -7.44 6.78
N THR A 107 -2.04 -8.07 5.75
CA THR A 107 -2.22 -7.52 4.40
C THR A 107 -3.54 -8.02 3.84
N LEU A 108 -4.12 -7.29 2.90
CA LEU A 108 -5.37 -7.71 2.27
C LEU A 108 -5.16 -8.87 1.29
N ALA A 109 -6.12 -9.80 1.28
CA ALA A 109 -6.18 -10.93 0.36
C ALA A 109 -6.78 -10.55 -0.99
N GLU A 110 -7.57 -9.47 -1.00
CA GLU A 110 -8.36 -8.96 -2.11
C GLU A 110 -8.59 -7.46 -1.88
N TRP A 111 -8.75 -6.69 -2.95
CA TRP A 111 -8.86 -5.24 -2.86
C TRP A 111 -9.67 -4.68 -4.03
N HIS A 112 -9.97 -3.39 -3.95
CA HIS A 112 -10.55 -2.66 -5.07
C HIS A 112 -9.45 -2.00 -5.88
N CYS A 113 -9.71 -1.71 -7.14
CA CYS A 113 -8.86 -0.85 -7.94
C CYS A 113 -9.71 0.29 -8.51
N PHE A 114 -9.21 1.51 -8.49
CA PHE A 114 -9.92 2.68 -9.02
C PHE A 114 -9.25 3.17 -10.31
N ASP A 115 -9.97 3.25 -11.42
CA ASP A 115 -9.45 3.90 -12.63
C ASP A 115 -9.77 5.39 -12.59
N PHE A 116 -8.76 6.25 -12.50
CA PHE A 116 -8.98 7.69 -12.50
C PHE A 116 -9.47 8.23 -13.85
N GLY A 117 -9.05 7.64 -14.97
CA GLY A 117 -9.50 8.04 -16.30
C GLY A 117 -10.97 7.71 -16.50
N ALA A 118 -11.36 6.46 -16.23
CA ALA A 118 -12.75 6.01 -16.40
C ALA A 118 -13.68 6.44 -15.24
N GLY A 119 -13.14 6.66 -14.05
CA GLY A 119 -13.91 6.94 -12.84
C GLY A 119 -14.72 5.74 -12.37
N ARG A 120 -14.12 4.55 -12.41
CA ARG A 120 -14.80 3.27 -12.12
C ARG A 120 -13.99 2.43 -11.14
N PHE A 121 -14.68 1.55 -10.43
CA PHE A 121 -14.07 0.58 -9.52
C PHE A 121 -14.10 -0.84 -10.09
N TRP A 122 -13.06 -1.59 -9.73
CA TRP A 122 -12.93 -3.02 -9.97
C TRP A 122 -12.64 -3.68 -8.64
N HIS A 123 -13.11 -4.90 -8.46
CA HIS A 123 -12.76 -5.74 -7.32
C HIS A 123 -11.91 -6.90 -7.84
N ILE A 124 -10.74 -7.12 -7.23
CA ILE A 124 -9.84 -8.21 -7.57
C ILE A 124 -9.63 -9.09 -6.35
N ASN A 125 -9.87 -10.39 -6.56
CA ASN A 125 -9.43 -11.44 -5.65
C ASN A 125 -8.41 -12.31 -6.39
N PRO A 126 -7.10 -12.13 -6.14
CA PRO A 126 -6.06 -12.88 -6.82
C PRO A 126 -6.18 -14.39 -6.69
N LYS A 127 -6.90 -14.93 -5.70
CA LYS A 127 -7.07 -16.39 -5.54
C LYS A 127 -8.15 -16.97 -6.43
N THR A 128 -9.14 -16.18 -6.82
CA THR A 128 -10.33 -16.68 -7.54
C THR A 128 -10.53 -16.06 -8.91
N ASP A 129 -9.84 -14.95 -9.22
CA ASP A 129 -9.92 -14.35 -10.54
C ASP A 129 -9.37 -15.30 -11.62
N PRO A 130 -10.15 -15.63 -12.67
CA PRO A 130 -9.74 -16.56 -13.72
C PRO A 130 -8.68 -15.98 -14.67
N ASN A 131 -8.47 -14.66 -14.67
CA ASN A 131 -7.51 -13.98 -15.53
C ASN A 131 -6.14 -13.82 -14.86
N VAL A 132 -6.08 -13.92 -13.52
CA VAL A 132 -4.82 -13.95 -12.76
C VAL A 132 -4.10 -15.27 -13.05
N LEU A 133 -2.83 -15.20 -13.43
CA LEU A 133 -2.00 -16.38 -13.64
C LEU A 133 -1.73 -17.08 -12.31
N GLU A 134 -1.73 -18.42 -12.31
CA GLU A 134 -1.48 -19.20 -11.10
C GLU A 134 -0.15 -18.82 -10.42
N SER A 135 0.88 -18.58 -11.23
CA SER A 135 2.20 -18.14 -10.75
C SER A 135 2.20 -16.76 -10.08
N TRP A 136 1.19 -15.91 -10.33
CA TRP A 136 1.11 -14.57 -9.75
C TRP A 136 0.30 -14.54 -8.46
N ARG A 137 -0.52 -15.56 -8.15
CA ARG A 137 -1.50 -15.48 -7.06
C ARG A 137 -0.87 -15.22 -5.70
N ASP A 138 0.21 -15.93 -5.36
CA ASP A 138 0.88 -15.76 -4.06
C ASP A 138 1.55 -14.38 -3.97
N GLU A 139 2.28 -13.98 -5.01
CA GLU A 139 2.92 -12.65 -5.08
C GLU A 139 1.87 -11.54 -5.00
N MET A 140 0.76 -11.62 -5.72
CA MET A 140 -0.32 -10.64 -5.64
C MET A 140 -1.03 -10.62 -4.28
N CYS A 141 -1.15 -11.75 -3.58
CA CYS A 141 -1.75 -11.74 -2.24
C CYS A 141 -0.85 -11.11 -1.17
N TYR A 142 0.47 -11.17 -1.34
CA TYR A 142 1.41 -10.81 -0.28
C TYR A 142 2.27 -9.60 -0.62
N GLY A 143 2.45 -9.24 -1.88
CA GLY A 143 3.44 -8.28 -2.35
C GLY A 143 3.04 -6.81 -2.26
N TYR A 144 1.75 -6.52 -2.19
CA TYR A 144 1.27 -5.13 -2.29
C TYR A 144 1.38 -4.35 -0.97
N GLY A 145 2.44 -3.55 -0.85
CA GLY A 145 2.77 -2.78 0.35
C GLY A 145 1.73 -1.72 0.77
N PHE A 146 0.87 -1.27 -0.15
CA PHE A 146 -0.16 -0.25 0.11
C PHE A 146 -1.18 -0.66 1.19
N SER A 147 -1.28 -1.97 1.47
CA SER A 147 -2.25 -2.52 2.44
C SER A 147 -1.62 -3.07 3.72
N TYR A 148 -0.31 -2.90 3.92
CA TYR A 148 0.38 -3.45 5.07
C TYR A 148 0.06 -2.68 6.35
N VAL A 149 -0.40 -3.42 7.36
CA VAL A 149 -0.48 -2.96 8.75
C VAL A 149 0.30 -3.94 9.62
N TYR A 150 1.32 -3.44 10.33
CA TYR A 150 2.26 -4.31 11.01
C TYR A 150 2.82 -3.68 12.29
N THR A 151 3.28 -4.55 13.18
CA THR A 151 3.98 -4.15 14.39
C THR A 151 5.38 -3.64 14.08
N ARG A 152 5.85 -2.60 14.77
CA ARG A 152 7.25 -2.14 14.70
C ARG A 152 8.23 -3.27 14.93
N LYS A 153 7.88 -4.26 15.76
CA LYS A 153 8.69 -5.45 15.99
C LYS A 153 8.88 -6.29 14.73
N ALA A 154 7.86 -6.43 13.86
CA ALA A 154 8.03 -7.07 12.56
C ALA A 154 9.07 -6.35 11.69
N TRP A 155 9.02 -5.00 11.62
CA TRP A 155 10.04 -4.23 10.91
C TRP A 155 11.44 -4.34 11.52
N LYS A 156 11.56 -4.45 12.85
CA LYS A 156 12.86 -4.72 13.50
C LYS A 156 13.41 -6.12 13.19
N VAL A 157 12.54 -7.09 12.93
CA VAL A 157 12.95 -8.43 12.46
C VAL A 157 13.45 -8.36 11.02
N GLN A 158 12.77 -7.59 10.18
CA GLN A 158 13.15 -7.38 8.78
C GLN A 158 12.75 -5.97 8.33
N ALA A 159 13.73 -5.11 8.03
CA ALA A 159 13.46 -3.82 7.38
C ALA A 159 13.24 -4.00 5.87
N PHE A 160 12.67 -3.00 5.20
CA PHE A 160 12.59 -3.00 3.72
C PHE A 160 14.02 -2.96 3.13
N PRO A 161 14.33 -3.67 2.04
CA PRO A 161 15.58 -3.44 1.33
C PRO A 161 15.60 -2.02 0.74
N ASP A 162 16.79 -1.45 0.57
CA ASP A 162 16.97 -0.15 -0.12
C ASP A 162 16.92 -0.36 -1.65
N THR A 163 15.72 -0.62 -2.16
CA THR A 163 15.43 -0.81 -3.60
C THR A 163 14.17 -0.03 -3.99
N GLU A 164 14.10 0.38 -5.26
CA GLU A 164 12.95 1.16 -5.76
C GLU A 164 11.75 0.29 -6.10
N ASP A 165 12.01 -0.89 -6.68
CA ASP A 165 10.98 -1.85 -7.04
C ASP A 165 11.04 -3.08 -6.11
N CYS A 166 9.88 -3.70 -5.87
CA CYS A 166 9.70 -4.97 -5.16
C CYS A 166 10.28 -5.01 -3.74
N GLU A 167 10.45 -3.87 -3.09
CA GLU A 167 10.94 -3.79 -1.73
C GLU A 167 9.96 -4.39 -0.71
N ASP A 168 8.65 -4.27 -0.97
CA ASP A 168 7.58 -4.90 -0.21
C ASP A 168 7.53 -6.42 -0.42
N ASP A 169 7.64 -6.89 -1.66
CA ASP A 169 7.77 -8.33 -1.96
C ASP A 169 8.88 -8.98 -1.14
N VAL A 170 10.05 -8.33 -1.11
CA VAL A 170 11.21 -8.81 -0.36
C VAL A 170 10.96 -8.72 1.14
N PHE A 171 10.38 -7.62 1.63
CA PHE A 171 10.05 -7.43 3.05
C PHE A 171 9.07 -8.51 3.54
N MET A 172 7.92 -8.67 2.89
CA MET A 172 6.92 -9.65 3.25
C MET A 172 7.43 -11.08 3.05
N GLY A 173 8.11 -11.37 1.94
CA GLY A 173 8.66 -12.68 1.67
C GLY A 173 9.68 -13.11 2.73
N ARG A 174 10.51 -12.18 3.22
CA ARG A 174 11.46 -12.45 4.32
C ARG A 174 10.73 -12.62 5.65
N LEU A 175 9.72 -11.81 5.96
CA LEU A 175 8.91 -11.96 7.17
C LEU A 175 8.18 -13.32 7.22
N ARG A 176 7.59 -13.76 6.11
CA ARG A 176 6.90 -15.07 6.01
C ARG A 176 7.82 -16.26 6.28
N ARG A 177 9.13 -16.13 6.07
CA ARG A 177 10.12 -17.17 6.38
C ARG A 177 10.57 -17.19 7.84
N GLN A 178 10.19 -16.19 8.64
CA GLN A 178 10.57 -16.12 10.05
C GLN A 178 9.59 -16.92 10.91
N PRO A 179 10.05 -17.91 11.70
CA PRO A 179 9.16 -18.78 12.47
C PRO A 179 8.41 -18.06 13.60
N ASN A 180 8.88 -16.87 14.00
CA ASN A 180 8.34 -16.07 15.09
C ASN A 180 7.55 -14.84 14.61
N VAL A 181 7.33 -14.69 13.30
CA VAL A 181 6.50 -13.63 12.73
C VAL A 181 5.15 -14.20 12.36
N ARG A 182 4.08 -13.54 12.82
CA ARG A 182 2.72 -13.88 12.44
C ARG A 182 2.29 -13.08 11.23
N VAL A 183 1.80 -13.77 10.20
CA VAL A 183 1.36 -13.16 8.94
C VAL A 183 -0.12 -13.49 8.74
N GLY A 184 -0.96 -12.46 8.73
CA GLY A 184 -2.39 -12.60 8.46
C GLY A 184 -2.72 -12.11 7.05
N LEU A 185 -3.49 -12.91 6.32
CA LEU A 185 -4.04 -12.54 5.03
C LEU A 185 -5.54 -12.26 5.19
N VAL A 186 -5.91 -10.99 5.07
CA VAL A 186 -7.22 -10.46 5.48
C VAL A 186 -8.18 -10.45 4.29
N LYS A 187 -9.26 -11.21 4.41
CA LYS A 187 -10.37 -11.13 3.44
C LYS A 187 -11.24 -9.92 3.74
N LEU A 188 -11.81 -9.31 2.71
CA LEU A 188 -12.76 -8.24 2.91
C LEU A 188 -14.10 -8.86 3.37
N PRO A 189 -14.68 -8.39 4.49
CA PRO A 189 -15.85 -9.03 5.10
C PRO A 189 -17.13 -8.83 4.27
N SER A 190 -17.19 -7.73 3.51
CA SER A 190 -18.20 -7.34 2.52
C SER A 190 -17.82 -5.94 1.99
N LEU A 191 -18.59 -5.40 1.04
CA LEU A 191 -18.38 -4.10 0.37
C LEU A 191 -18.46 -2.85 1.28
N GLU A 192 -18.32 -2.95 2.60
CA GLU A 192 -18.61 -1.85 3.53
C GLU A 192 -17.50 -1.58 4.57
N SER A 193 -16.49 -2.45 4.71
CA SER A 193 -15.48 -2.29 5.76
C SER A 193 -14.09 -2.75 5.32
N GLY A 194 -13.06 -2.03 5.76
CA GLY A 194 -11.68 -2.34 5.41
C GLY A 194 -11.32 -2.03 3.96
N LEU A 195 -12.14 -1.24 3.26
CA LEU A 195 -11.95 -1.03 1.82
C LEU A 195 -10.78 -0.09 1.54
N VAL A 196 -10.03 -0.48 0.53
CA VAL A 196 -9.01 0.31 -0.15
C VAL A 196 -9.16 0.08 -1.64
N ALA A 197 -8.93 1.13 -2.42
CA ALA A 197 -8.86 1.05 -3.85
C ALA A 197 -7.48 1.50 -4.33
N HIS A 198 -6.71 0.56 -4.88
CA HIS A 198 -5.44 0.85 -5.54
C HIS A 198 -5.73 1.61 -6.83
N SER A 199 -5.28 2.86 -6.88
CA SER A 199 -5.60 3.78 -7.95
C SER A 199 -4.79 3.46 -9.19
N TYR A 200 -5.37 3.67 -10.37
CA TYR A 200 -4.70 3.57 -11.65
C TYR A 200 -4.73 4.92 -12.37
N HIS A 201 -3.54 5.41 -12.70
CA HIS A 201 -3.32 6.52 -13.62
C HIS A 201 -2.03 6.32 -14.44
N GLY A 202 -1.86 7.12 -15.49
CA GLY A 202 -0.78 6.94 -16.48
C GLY A 202 0.67 7.04 -15.96
N ASN A 203 0.87 7.40 -14.69
CA ASN A 203 2.17 7.50 -14.02
C ASN A 203 2.34 6.47 -12.89
N ASN A 204 1.45 5.47 -12.77
CA ASN A 204 1.59 4.42 -11.77
C ASN A 204 2.89 3.62 -11.96
N THR A 205 3.47 3.19 -10.84
CA THR A 205 4.60 2.25 -10.81
C THR A 205 4.13 0.79 -10.84
N GLY A 206 2.95 0.49 -10.30
CA GLY A 206 2.33 -0.84 -10.36
C GLY A 206 1.50 -1.08 -11.63
N ILE A 207 1.77 -2.17 -12.35
CA ILE A 207 0.99 -2.63 -13.53
C ILE A 207 0.44 -4.05 -13.37
N CYS A 208 0.59 -4.66 -12.19
CA CYS A 208 0.25 -6.05 -11.93
C CYS A 208 -1.28 -6.30 -11.93
N GLU A 209 -2.11 -5.25 -12.00
CA GLU A 209 -3.56 -5.31 -12.19
C GLU A 209 -3.96 -5.53 -13.66
N PHE A 210 -3.00 -5.79 -14.55
CA PHE A 210 -3.23 -6.03 -15.96
C PHE A 210 -2.58 -7.33 -16.44
N ARG A 211 -3.30 -8.06 -17.29
CA ARG A 211 -2.75 -9.14 -18.11
C ARG A 211 -2.73 -8.70 -19.57
N GLY A 212 -1.58 -8.23 -20.03
CA GLY A 212 -1.47 -7.55 -21.31
C GLY A 212 -2.28 -6.26 -21.28
N THR A 213 -3.27 -6.12 -22.15
CA THR A 213 -4.18 -4.97 -22.15
C THR A 213 -5.42 -5.19 -21.28
N LYS A 214 -5.66 -6.41 -20.79
CA LYS A 214 -6.88 -6.71 -20.05
C LYS A 214 -6.71 -6.36 -18.58
N ARG A 215 -7.64 -5.55 -18.04
CA ARG A 215 -7.69 -5.28 -16.60
C ARG A 215 -8.20 -6.52 -15.85
N LEU A 216 -7.53 -6.85 -14.75
CA LEU A 216 -7.92 -7.90 -13.82
C LEU A 216 -9.07 -7.42 -12.92
N GLY A 217 -9.79 -8.36 -12.31
CA GLY A 217 -10.95 -8.09 -11.47
C GLY A 217 -12.26 -7.91 -12.25
N THR A 218 -13.33 -7.64 -11.52
CA THR A 218 -14.66 -7.37 -12.06
C THR A 218 -15.13 -5.98 -11.66
N VAL A 219 -15.82 -5.29 -12.57
CA VAL A 219 -16.41 -3.97 -12.28
C VAL A 219 -17.35 -4.07 -11.08
N CYS A 220 -17.32 -3.07 -10.20
CA CYS A 220 -18.14 -3.02 -8.99
C CYS A 220 -18.41 -1.56 -8.58
N GLU A 221 -19.27 -1.40 -7.58
CA GLU A 221 -19.60 -0.11 -6.96
C GLU A 221 -19.46 -0.24 -5.43
N PRO A 222 -18.24 -0.08 -4.88
CA PRO A 222 -18.00 -0.20 -3.45
C PRO A 222 -18.64 0.94 -2.65
N PHE A 223 -19.13 0.63 -1.45
CA PHE A 223 -19.68 1.62 -0.52
C PHE A 223 -18.61 2.00 0.52
N GLY A 224 -18.41 3.29 0.77
CA GLY A 224 -17.44 3.78 1.77
C GLY A 224 -16.34 4.70 1.24
N PHE A 225 -16.34 5.00 -0.07
CA PHE A 225 -15.45 5.99 -0.69
C PHE A 225 -16.11 7.35 -0.91
N GLU A 226 -17.36 7.56 -0.48
CA GLU A 226 -18.17 8.75 -0.82
C GLU A 226 -17.46 10.06 -0.45
N GLY A 227 -16.81 10.08 0.72
CA GLY A 227 -16.01 11.23 1.17
C GLY A 227 -14.81 11.51 0.26
N ALA A 228 -14.12 10.46 -0.20
CA ALA A 228 -12.99 10.58 -1.11
C ALA A 228 -13.44 10.94 -2.54
N MET A 229 -14.62 10.45 -2.98
CA MET A 229 -15.12 10.65 -4.33
C MET A 229 -15.39 12.13 -4.67
N GLN A 230 -15.73 12.96 -3.68
CA GLN A 230 -15.84 14.41 -3.88
C GLN A 230 -14.48 15.03 -4.27
N ILE A 231 -13.42 14.62 -3.59
CA ILE A 231 -12.04 15.06 -3.87
C ILE A 231 -11.62 14.55 -5.24
N VAL A 232 -11.82 13.26 -5.52
CA VAL A 232 -11.53 12.62 -6.81
C VAL A 232 -12.20 13.36 -7.95
N ALA A 233 -13.50 13.66 -7.85
CA ALA A 233 -14.24 14.39 -8.89
C ALA A 233 -13.69 15.82 -9.11
N SER A 234 -13.20 16.47 -8.05
CA SER A 234 -12.53 17.78 -8.17
C SER A 234 -11.15 17.68 -8.83
N THR A 235 -10.39 16.63 -8.51
CA THR A 235 -9.04 16.39 -9.04
C THR A 235 -9.09 15.99 -10.50
N ARG A 236 -10.01 15.10 -10.88
CA ARG A 236 -10.19 14.65 -12.28
C ARG A 236 -10.44 15.80 -13.25
N ARG A 237 -11.17 16.83 -12.82
CA ARG A 237 -11.42 18.04 -13.62
C ARG A 237 -10.17 18.90 -13.84
N LYS A 238 -9.15 18.76 -12.99
CA LYS A 238 -7.93 19.59 -13.00
C LYS A 238 -6.74 18.90 -13.67
N VAL A 239 -6.80 17.59 -13.92
CA VAL A 239 -5.68 16.81 -14.49
C VAL A 239 -5.99 16.47 -15.95
N PRO A 240 -5.42 17.18 -16.94
CA PRO A 240 -5.79 17.06 -18.35
C PRO A 240 -5.35 15.74 -19.03
N ASN A 241 -4.56 14.89 -18.38
CA ASN A 241 -3.96 13.69 -18.98
C ASN A 241 -4.19 12.42 -18.14
N LEU A 242 -5.41 12.20 -17.65
CA LEU A 242 -5.78 10.93 -17.02
C LEU A 242 -5.96 9.86 -18.11
N ARG A 243 -4.89 9.15 -18.45
CA ARG A 243 -5.01 7.94 -19.27
C ARG A 243 -5.92 6.96 -18.53
N SER A 244 -6.98 6.53 -19.19
CA SER A 244 -7.82 5.44 -18.70
C SER A 244 -7.10 4.11 -18.86
N ALA A 245 -7.46 3.14 -18.04
CA ALA A 245 -7.10 1.76 -18.30
C ALA A 245 -7.62 1.36 -19.70
N PRO A 246 -6.96 0.43 -20.41
CA PRO A 246 -7.56 -0.16 -21.60
C PRO A 246 -8.91 -0.82 -21.25
N PRO A 247 -9.87 -0.86 -22.19
CA PRO A 247 -11.17 -1.48 -21.95
C PRO A 247 -11.06 -2.98 -21.63
N ALA A 248 -12.01 -3.46 -20.82
CA ALA A 248 -12.12 -4.84 -20.33
C ALA A 248 -12.45 -5.86 -21.43
#